data_AF-A0ABD0RI16-F1
#
_entry.id   AF-A0ABD0RI16-F1
#
_cell.length_a   1.000
_cell.length_b   1.000
_cell.length_c   1.000
_cell.angle_alpha   90.00
_cell.angle_beta   90.00
_cell.angle_gamma   90.00
#
_symmetry.space_group_name_H-M   'P 1'
#
loop_
_entity.id
_entity.type
_entity.pdbx_description
1 polymer ?
#
loop_
_entity_poly.entity_id
_entity_poly.type
_entity_poly.pdbx_seq_one_letter_code
_entity_poly.pdbx_strand_id
1 'polypeptide(L)'
;VKEFPSSSMSPTLHPGLVKLILTSALRVWSDVTPLRFHPSPPGPSPQTDIKVTFASGYHEDGYPFDGKGGTLAHAFFPGKSDLAGDTHFDDGESWSYG
;
A
#
# COMPACT_ATOMS: atom_id res chain seq x y z
N VAL A 1 6.86 -15.22 7.39
CA VAL A 1 7.25 -14.36 6.26
C VAL A 1 6.14 -13.33 6.11
N LYS A 2 6.41 -12.03 6.23
CA LYS A 2 5.36 -11.01 6.01
C LYS A 2 5.07 -10.98 4.50
N GLU A 3 3.83 -11.25 4.12
CA GLU A 3 3.39 -11.13 2.72
C GLU A 3 3.27 -9.66 2.33
N PHE A 4 3.57 -9.33 1.08
CA PHE A 4 3.53 -7.97 0.56
C PHE A 4 2.69 -7.89 -0.74
N PRO A 5 1.72 -6.96 -0.83
CA PRO A 5 1.23 -6.10 0.26
C PRO A 5 0.65 -6.92 1.43
N SER A 6 0.62 -6.34 2.64
CA SER A 6 -0.06 -7.01 3.75
C SER A 6 -1.53 -7.22 3.40
N SER A 7 -2.09 -8.36 3.80
CA SER A 7 -3.52 -8.62 3.62
C SER A 7 -4.34 -7.62 4.44
N SER A 8 -5.30 -6.97 3.80
CA SER A 8 -6.31 -6.19 4.54
C SER A 8 -7.17 -7.13 5.40
N MET A 9 -7.57 -6.65 6.57
CA MET A 9 -8.57 -7.31 7.42
C MET A 9 -9.99 -7.19 6.85
N SER A 10 -10.20 -6.38 5.81
CA SER A 10 -11.47 -6.29 5.10
C SER A 10 -11.78 -7.59 4.33
N PRO A 11 -12.85 -8.33 4.68
CA PRO A 11 -13.12 -9.67 4.13
C PRO A 11 -13.48 -9.66 2.64
N THR A 12 -13.82 -8.49 2.09
CA THR A 12 -14.22 -8.25 0.71
C THR A 12 -13.03 -8.06 -0.24
N LEU A 13 -11.82 -7.79 0.28
CA LEU A 13 -10.63 -7.50 -0.53
C LEU A 13 -9.72 -8.71 -0.63
N HIS A 14 -10.03 -9.57 -1.59
CA HIS A 14 -9.13 -10.67 -1.95
C HIS A 14 -7.79 -10.12 -2.47
N PRO A 15 -6.64 -10.78 -2.16
CA PRO A 15 -5.33 -10.31 -2.60
C PRO A 15 -5.19 -10.09 -4.12
N GLY A 16 -5.85 -10.93 -4.92
CA GLY A 16 -5.89 -10.77 -6.38
C GLY A 16 -6.59 -9.50 -6.83
N LEU A 17 -7.68 -9.11 -6.16
CA LEU A 17 -8.41 -7.87 -6.43
C LEU A 17 -7.57 -6.66 -6.00
N VAL A 18 -6.94 -6.70 -4.83
CA VAL A 18 -6.00 -5.65 -4.37
C VAL A 18 -4.90 -5.44 -5.41
N LYS A 19 -4.26 -6.52 -5.88
CA LYS A 19 -3.22 -6.45 -6.92
C LYS A 19 -3.74 -5.82 -8.21
N LEU A 20 -4.95 -6.18 -8.65
CA LEU A 20 -5.57 -5.61 -9.84
C LEU A 20 -5.83 -4.11 -9.67
N ILE A 21 -6.41 -3.69 -8.54
CA ILE A 21 -6.72 -2.29 -8.25
C ILE A 21 -5.44 -1.46 -8.18
N LEU A 22 -4.40 -1.91 -7.46
CA LEU A 22 -3.13 -1.21 -7.36
C LEU A 22 -2.44 -1.08 -8.72
N THR A 23 -2.50 -2.13 -9.55
CA THR A 23 -1.95 -2.08 -10.92
C THR A 23 -2.66 -1.01 -11.74
N SER A 24 -4.00 -0.96 -11.68
CA SER A 24 -4.79 0.06 -12.36
C SER A 24 -4.54 1.47 -11.82
N ALA A 25 -4.39 1.63 -10.50
CA ALA A 25 -4.12 2.92 -9.86
C ALA A 25 -2.75 3.48 -10.27
N LEU A 26 -1.70 2.66 -10.25
CA LEU A 26 -0.36 3.07 -10.70
C LEU A 26 -0.33 3.36 -12.20
N ARG A 27 -1.17 2.67 -12.99
CA ARG A 27 -1.26 2.88 -14.43
C ARG A 27 -1.67 4.31 -14.80
N VAL A 28 -2.54 4.95 -14.00
CA VAL A 28 -2.95 6.35 -14.19
C VAL A 28 -1.74 7.27 -14.35
N TRP A 29 -0.67 7.02 -13.59
CA TRP A 29 0.56 7.80 -13.67
C TRP A 29 1.47 7.36 -14.83
N SER A 30 1.61 6.05 -15.08
CA SER A 30 2.47 5.55 -16.15
C SER A 30 1.92 5.83 -17.56
N ASP A 31 0.61 6.05 -17.69
CA ASP A 31 -0.01 6.36 -18.98
C ASP A 31 0.41 7.75 -19.51
N VAL A 32 0.83 8.66 -18.64
CA VAL A 32 1.18 10.06 -18.98
C VAL A 32 2.59 10.47 -18.58
N THR A 33 3.41 9.54 -18.08
CA THR A 33 4.80 9.78 -17.70
C THR A 33 5.70 8.65 -18.21
N PRO A 34 7.03 8.84 -18.26
CA PRO A 34 7.96 7.75 -18.57
C PRO A 34 8.10 6.70 -17.46
N LEU A 35 7.37 6.80 -16.34
CA LEU A 35 7.47 5.88 -15.22
C LEU A 35 6.99 4.48 -15.60
N ARG A 36 7.68 3.46 -15.07
CA ARG A 36 7.31 2.05 -15.23
C ARG A 36 7.25 1.42 -13.85
N PHE A 37 6.09 0.86 -13.51
CA PHE A 37 5.90 0.15 -12.25
C PHE A 37 6.02 -1.35 -12.49
N HIS A 38 6.76 -2.03 -11.61
CA HIS A 38 6.96 -3.46 -11.67
C HIS A 38 6.58 -4.08 -10.31
N PRO A 39 5.98 -5.28 -10.30
CA PRO A 39 5.78 -6.02 -9.06
C PRO A 39 7.11 -6.26 -8.34
N SER A 40 7.05 -6.37 -7.02
CA SER A 40 8.23 -6.70 -6.21
C SER A 40 8.88 -8.00 -6.69
N PRO A 41 10.22 -8.06 -6.80
CA PRO A 41 10.93 -9.30 -7.05
C PRO A 41 10.59 -10.38 -6.02
N PRO A 42 10.61 -11.68 -6.38
CA PRO A 42 10.45 -12.76 -5.42
C PRO A 42 11.64 -12.77 -4.43
N GLY A 43 11.36 -13.01 -3.14
CA GLY A 43 12.38 -13.10 -2.10
C GLY A 43 11.86 -12.69 -0.72
N PRO A 44 12.63 -12.94 0.36
CA PRO A 44 12.20 -12.66 1.73
C PRO A 44 12.18 -11.17 2.10
N SER A 45 12.86 -10.32 1.32
CA SER A 45 12.97 -8.88 1.58
C SER A 45 13.43 -8.15 0.31
N PRO A 46 12.63 -8.16 -0.77
CA PRO A 46 13.02 -7.48 -1.99
C PRO A 46 13.14 -5.98 -1.72
N GLN A 47 14.25 -5.37 -2.17
CA GLN A 47 14.36 -3.92 -2.21
C GLN A 47 13.33 -3.39 -3.19
N THR A 48 12.44 -2.52 -2.70
CA THR A 48 11.28 -2.01 -3.43
C THR A 48 11.13 -0.52 -3.13
N ASP A 49 10.80 0.27 -4.15
CA ASP A 49 10.66 1.72 -4.03
C ASP A 49 9.33 2.17 -3.39
N ILE A 50 8.32 1.29 -3.44
CA ILE A 50 6.98 1.53 -2.92
C ILE A 50 6.51 0.24 -2.25
N LYS A 51 6.40 0.24 -0.92
CA LYS A 51 5.68 -0.82 -0.20
C LYS A 51 4.28 -0.35 0.12
N VAL A 52 3.30 -1.20 -0.19
CA VAL A 52 1.90 -0.99 0.16
C VAL A 52 1.55 -1.85 1.36
N THR A 53 1.01 -1.23 2.40
CA THR A 53 0.57 -1.93 3.62
C THR A 53 -0.83 -1.50 4.04
N PHE A 54 -1.57 -2.44 4.59
CA PHE A 54 -2.75 -2.20 5.42
C PHE A 54 -2.33 -2.33 6.89
N ALA A 55 -2.64 -1.33 7.70
CA ALA A 55 -2.32 -1.30 9.13
C ALA A 55 -3.36 -0.47 9.90
N SER A 56 -3.53 -0.71 11.20
CA SER A 56 -4.44 0.08 12.05
C SER A 56 -3.68 0.73 13.20
N GLY A 57 -4.16 1.89 13.66
CA GLY A 57 -3.58 2.57 14.82
C GLY A 57 -2.10 2.91 14.61
N TYR A 58 -1.29 2.72 15.65
CA TYR A 58 0.16 2.91 15.56
C TYR A 58 0.84 1.79 14.75
N HIS A 59 1.57 2.18 13.71
CA HIS A 59 2.19 1.26 12.75
C HIS A 59 3.65 1.63 12.40
N GLU A 60 4.40 2.07 13.42
CA GLU A 60 5.88 2.20 13.41
C GLU A 60 6.49 3.28 12.49
N ASP A 61 5.68 4.20 11.97
CA ASP A 61 6.15 5.33 11.15
C ASP A 61 5.97 6.72 11.80
N GLY A 62 5.39 6.76 13.01
CA GLY A 62 5.11 7.98 13.76
C GLY A 62 3.80 8.70 13.41
N TYR A 63 3.00 8.15 12.47
CA TYR A 63 1.73 8.72 12.02
C TYR A 63 0.58 7.72 12.24
N PRO A 64 0.10 7.53 13.48
CA PRO A 64 -0.91 6.52 13.76
C PRO A 64 -2.24 6.85 13.06
N PHE A 65 -2.94 5.82 12.58
CA PHE A 65 -4.32 5.96 12.12
C PHE A 65 -5.29 6.13 13.30
N ASP A 66 -6.39 6.82 13.05
CA ASP A 66 -7.46 7.16 14.00
C ASP A 66 -8.67 6.20 13.94
N GLY A 67 -8.65 5.24 13.01
CA GLY A 67 -9.69 4.23 12.86
C GLY A 67 -10.87 4.73 12.04
N LYS A 68 -11.95 3.93 12.08
CA LYS A 68 -13.09 4.06 11.17
C LYS A 68 -13.66 5.48 11.03
N GLY A 69 -13.75 5.94 9.78
CA GLY A 69 -14.30 7.23 9.37
C GLY A 69 -13.31 8.39 9.43
N GLY A 70 -12.05 8.12 9.78
CA GLY A 70 -11.00 9.11 9.93
C GLY A 70 -10.09 9.20 8.70
N THR A 71 -8.78 9.15 8.95
CA THR A 71 -7.74 9.17 7.92
C THR A 71 -7.68 7.82 7.21
N LEU A 72 -8.04 7.80 5.93
CA LEU A 72 -8.11 6.56 5.17
C LEU A 72 -6.73 5.97 4.84
N ALA A 73 -5.76 6.82 4.50
CA ALA A 73 -4.45 6.38 4.04
C ALA A 73 -3.44 7.53 4.08
N HIS A 74 -2.15 7.20 4.06
CA HIS A 74 -1.08 8.16 3.80
C HIS A 74 0.05 7.53 2.99
N ALA A 75 0.94 8.38 2.45
CA ALA A 75 2.13 7.95 1.75
C ALA A 75 3.30 8.91 2.02
N PHE A 76 4.52 8.39 1.90
CA PHE A 76 5.73 9.19 2.01
C PHE A 76 6.26 9.59 0.62
N PHE A 77 6.94 10.74 0.57
CA PHE A 77 7.61 11.19 -0.65
C PHE A 77 8.71 10.21 -1.10
N PRO A 78 9.06 10.20 -2.41
CA PRO A 78 10.24 9.51 -2.90
C PRO A 78 11.52 9.98 -2.18
N GLY A 79 12.45 9.05 -1.96
CA GLY A 79 13.63 9.31 -1.14
C GLY A 79 14.50 8.08 -0.95
N LYS A 80 15.40 8.13 0.04
CA LYS A 80 16.37 7.06 0.34
C LYS A 80 16.19 6.42 1.73
N SER A 81 15.24 6.90 2.53
CA SER A 81 14.93 6.29 3.82
C SER A 81 14.11 5.02 3.63
N ASP A 82 14.05 4.18 4.66
CA ASP A 82 13.35 2.90 4.59
C ASP A 82 11.83 3.03 4.36
N LEU A 83 11.24 4.18 4.72
CA LEU A 83 9.83 4.52 4.54
C LEU A 83 9.55 5.32 3.26
N ALA A 84 10.59 5.74 2.53
CA ALA A 84 10.39 6.60 1.36
C ALA A 84 9.55 5.87 0.30
N GLY A 85 8.53 6.54 -0.22
CA GLY A 85 7.59 5.97 -1.20
C GLY A 85 6.57 4.98 -0.63
N ASP A 86 6.72 4.51 0.61
CA ASP A 86 5.78 3.59 1.23
C ASP A 86 4.39 4.24 1.37
N THR A 87 3.34 3.45 1.14
CA THR A 87 1.93 3.87 1.15
C THR A 87 1.14 2.96 2.07
N HIS A 88 0.49 3.55 3.08
CA HIS A 88 -0.23 2.83 4.12
C HIS A 88 -1.73 3.15 4.03
N PHE A 89 -2.56 2.12 4.16
CA PHE A 89 -4.03 2.20 4.20
C PHE A 89 -4.51 1.82 5.60
N ASP A 90 -5.45 2.57 6.16
CA ASP A 90 -6.02 2.27 7.48
C ASP A 90 -6.89 1.02 7.41
N ASP A 91 -6.47 -0.04 8.09
CA ASP A 91 -7.18 -1.31 8.16
C ASP A 91 -8.29 -1.30 9.23
N GLY A 92 -8.45 -0.19 9.95
CA GLY A 92 -9.64 0.12 10.73
C GLY A 92 -10.86 0.43 9.86
N GLU A 93 -10.66 0.67 8.56
CA GLU A 93 -11.71 0.91 7.59
C GLU A 93 -12.30 -0.38 7.01
N SER A 94 -13.55 -0.30 6.56
CA SER A 94 -14.21 -1.36 5.80
C SER A 94 -14.02 -1.12 4.30
N TRP A 95 -12.84 -1.48 3.79
CA TRP A 95 -12.50 -1.27 2.40
C TRP A 95 -13.35 -2.11 1.45
N SER A 96 -13.69 -1.54 0.30
CA SER A 96 -14.41 -2.20 -0.77
C SER A 96 -14.00 -1.63 -2.12
N TYR A 97 -14.50 -2.21 -3.21
CA TYR A 97 -14.27 -1.74 -4.57
C TYR A 97 -15.63 -1.60 -5.27
N GLY A 98 -15.97 -0.39 -5.69
CA GLY A 98 -17.27 -0.05 -6.26
C GLY A 98 -17.32 1.40 -6.72
#